data_AF-A0A178KSH4-F1
#
_entry.id   AF-A0A178KSH4-F1
#
_cell.length_a   1.000
_cell.length_b   1.000
_cell.length_c   1.000
_cell.angle_alpha   90.00
_cell.angle_beta   90.00
_cell.angle_gamma   90.00
#
_symmetry.space_group_name_H-M   'P 1'
#
loop_
_entity.id
_entity.type
_entity.pdbx_description
1 polymer ?
#
loop_
_entity_poly.entity_id
_entity_poly.type
_entity_poly.pdbx_seq_one_letter_code
_entity_poly.pdbx_strand_id
1 'polypeptide(L)'
;MLSFFEPYFMVAYSGAYSLLQNLQGLGILSIWYGPYIDLQGTIAPLAGLYFICLLLVILFNIISSFAFSRKFSFSVIAFWLLPGVFSLGGFKVFEPIIPEDYIIGSGHLGTSGGALINALVVFVFSWSLATLCLHSWRAGKKSKATFDHIWYVFGLSALAFFVSDTGTSRHHEQLTSSKGTLLEATNILTGQLRTVSGFCEDEVFATDFGALCVWSNSIKWYVNRISDSSFFYEQDEEKPTIEKLLSVSSSVTSDQVARDIERLNAYCTNDSKVKTCVEIPIHLNQDPALSKGTVSIYSKYIVPINALAPTIERYWTETVKLSRKVKESEMAPHKRWMFFMLLAFLVGIKVANSSRELFSTKDKSVYRSSAVTATKCICTYSKKLWCRLMYCIGKLPVHKDSA
;
A
#
# COMPACT_ATOMS: atom_id res chain seq x y z
N MET A 1 34.20 -21.81 -6.97
CA MET A 1 32.97 -22.58 -6.69
C MET A 1 31.84 -21.71 -6.17
N LEU A 2 32.06 -20.84 -5.19
CA LEU A 2 31.03 -19.92 -4.68
C LEU A 2 30.44 -19.00 -5.76
N SER A 3 31.25 -18.53 -6.70
CA SER A 3 30.80 -17.70 -7.84
C SER A 3 29.75 -18.38 -8.72
N PHE A 4 29.67 -19.71 -8.76
CA PHE A 4 28.60 -20.41 -9.49
C PHE A 4 27.21 -20.12 -8.89
N PHE A 5 27.13 -19.99 -7.55
CA PHE A 5 25.86 -19.81 -6.85
C PHE A 5 25.42 -18.36 -6.72
N GLU A 6 26.33 -17.42 -6.98
CA GLU A 6 26.10 -15.98 -6.91
C GLU A 6 24.80 -15.50 -7.57
N PRO A 7 24.49 -15.83 -8.84
CA PRO A 7 23.27 -15.34 -9.48
C PRO A 7 21.99 -15.82 -8.77
N TYR A 8 21.96 -17.05 -8.26
CA TYR A 8 20.79 -17.57 -7.54
C TYR A 8 20.66 -16.94 -6.16
N PHE A 9 21.79 -16.63 -5.50
CA PHE A 9 21.77 -15.89 -4.24
C PHE A 9 21.26 -14.46 -4.44
N MET A 10 21.69 -13.77 -5.50
CA MET A 10 21.20 -12.41 -5.80
C MET A 10 19.70 -12.38 -6.12
N VAL A 11 19.19 -13.39 -6.83
CA VAL A 11 17.75 -13.57 -7.05
C VAL A 11 17.02 -13.82 -5.73
N ALA A 12 17.54 -14.71 -4.88
CA ALA A 12 16.96 -14.99 -3.56
C ALA A 12 16.97 -13.77 -2.64
N TYR A 13 18.05 -12.99 -2.66
CA TYR A 13 18.20 -11.75 -1.90
C TYR A 13 17.16 -10.71 -2.33
N SER A 14 16.97 -10.53 -3.64
CA SER A 14 15.93 -9.63 -4.19
C SER A 14 14.51 -10.07 -3.83
N GLY A 15 14.24 -11.38 -3.95
CA GLY A 15 12.95 -11.97 -3.56
C GLY A 15 12.67 -11.80 -2.06
N ALA A 16 13.71 -11.91 -1.22
CA ALA A 16 13.62 -11.78 0.23
C ALA A 16 13.23 -10.36 0.68
N TYR A 17 13.77 -9.30 0.06
CA TYR A 17 13.34 -7.93 0.35
C TYR A 17 11.83 -7.75 0.11
N SER A 18 11.36 -8.16 -1.07
CA SER A 18 9.95 -8.05 -1.42
C SER A 18 9.06 -8.94 -0.54
N LEU A 19 9.53 -10.14 -0.20
CA LEU A 19 8.81 -11.04 0.70
C LEU A 19 8.70 -10.44 2.11
N LEU A 20 9.79 -9.91 2.66
CA LEU A 20 9.81 -9.31 3.99
C LEU A 20 8.87 -8.11 4.06
N GLN A 21 8.94 -7.20 3.10
CA GLN A 21 8.10 -6.00 3.06
C GLN A 21 6.61 -6.35 3.00
N ASN A 22 6.24 -7.37 2.21
CA ASN A 22 4.86 -7.84 2.14
C ASN A 22 4.40 -8.57 3.42
N LEU A 23 5.26 -9.40 4.03
CA LEU A 23 4.92 -10.08 5.27
C LEU A 23 4.83 -9.12 6.47
N GLN A 24 5.65 -8.07 6.46
CA GLN A 24 5.58 -6.99 7.43
C GLN A 24 4.32 -6.15 7.26
N GLY A 25 3.95 -5.82 6.02
CA GLY A 25 2.70 -5.13 5.72
C GLY A 25 1.43 -5.92 6.09
N LEU A 26 1.53 -7.25 6.19
CA LEU A 26 0.47 -8.12 6.71
C LEU A 26 0.51 -8.32 8.23
N GLY A 27 1.53 -7.79 8.92
CA GLY A 27 1.75 -8.00 10.34
C GLY A 27 2.21 -9.42 10.72
N ILE A 28 2.69 -10.21 9.75
CA ILE A 28 3.15 -11.60 9.98
C ILE A 28 4.60 -11.63 10.48
N LEU A 29 5.44 -10.75 9.95
CA LEU A 29 6.85 -10.62 10.35
C LEU A 29 7.13 -9.20 10.84
N SER A 30 8.03 -9.10 11.80
CA SER A 30 8.53 -7.83 12.31
C SER A 30 10.04 -7.79 12.18
N ILE A 31 10.56 -6.62 11.81
CA ILE A 31 12.00 -6.30 11.80
C ILE A 31 12.47 -5.72 13.14
N TRP A 32 11.55 -5.63 14.12
CA TRP A 32 11.84 -5.14 15.46
C TRP A 32 12.43 -6.24 16.33
N TYR A 33 13.66 -6.04 16.78
CA TYR A 33 14.31 -6.87 17.79
C TYR A 33 14.59 -6.01 19.02
N GLY A 34 13.58 -5.86 19.88
CA GLY A 34 13.66 -4.95 21.04
C GLY A 34 13.54 -3.47 20.62
N PRO A 35 14.34 -2.55 21.18
CA PRO A 35 14.24 -1.12 20.87
C PRO A 35 14.88 -0.73 19.52
N TYR A 36 15.47 -1.68 18.79
CA TYR A 36 16.22 -1.42 17.55
C TYR A 36 15.54 -2.05 16.34
N ILE A 37 15.61 -1.34 15.21
CA ILE A 37 15.23 -1.83 13.88
C ILE A 37 16.49 -2.42 13.25
N ASP A 38 16.47 -3.73 12.94
CA ASP A 38 17.58 -4.40 12.27
C ASP A 38 17.13 -5.05 10.96
N LEU A 39 17.10 -4.24 9.90
CA LEU A 39 16.69 -4.67 8.57
C LEU A 39 17.65 -5.72 8.00
N GLN A 40 18.97 -5.48 8.08
CA GLN A 40 19.96 -6.38 7.50
C GLN A 40 20.05 -7.69 8.28
N GLY A 41 19.95 -7.65 9.61
CA GLY A 41 19.89 -8.85 10.44
C GLY A 41 18.64 -9.69 10.22
N THR A 42 17.53 -9.10 9.76
CA THR A 42 16.32 -9.86 9.35
C THR A 42 16.44 -10.40 7.93
N ILE A 43 16.98 -9.62 7.00
CA ILE A 43 17.05 -9.98 5.57
C ILE A 43 18.09 -11.06 5.31
N ALA A 44 19.27 -11.00 5.93
CA ALA A 44 20.32 -11.99 5.71
C ALA A 44 19.86 -13.45 5.96
N PRO A 45 19.24 -13.79 7.12
CA PRO A 45 18.74 -15.14 7.34
C PRO A 45 17.56 -15.48 6.44
N LEU A 46 16.67 -14.51 6.14
CA LEU A 46 15.54 -14.73 5.23
C LEU A 46 16.02 -15.04 3.81
N ALA A 47 17.00 -14.31 3.30
CA ALA A 47 17.61 -14.54 2.00
C ALA A 47 18.35 -15.88 1.95
N GLY A 48 19.04 -16.26 3.03
CA GLY A 48 19.64 -17.58 3.15
C GLY A 48 18.61 -18.71 3.09
N LEU A 49 17.50 -18.59 3.82
CA LEU A 49 16.39 -19.54 3.77
C LEU A 49 15.74 -19.58 2.38
N TYR A 50 15.50 -18.41 1.80
CA TYR A 50 14.95 -18.27 0.45
C TYR A 50 15.85 -18.96 -0.58
N PHE A 51 17.15 -18.77 -0.49
CA PHE A 51 18.13 -19.41 -1.37
C PHE A 51 18.07 -20.95 -1.28
N ILE A 52 17.97 -21.50 -0.07
CA ILE A 52 17.78 -22.95 0.12
C ILE A 52 16.47 -23.42 -0.51
N CYS A 53 15.37 -22.68 -0.30
CA CYS A 53 14.08 -22.96 -0.94
C CYS A 53 14.18 -22.92 -2.47
N LEU A 54 14.88 -21.94 -3.03
CA LEU A 54 15.10 -21.81 -4.47
C LEU A 54 15.85 -23.02 -5.03
N LEU A 55 16.90 -23.49 -4.36
CA LEU A 55 17.61 -24.71 -4.76
C LEU A 55 16.71 -25.95 -4.74
N LEU A 56 15.82 -26.07 -3.74
CA LEU A 56 14.82 -27.14 -3.68
C LEU A 56 13.80 -27.03 -4.82
N VAL A 57 13.37 -25.82 -5.18
CA VAL A 57 12.49 -25.58 -6.33
C VAL A 57 13.16 -26.01 -7.63
N ILE A 58 14.43 -25.65 -7.83
CA ILE A 58 15.22 -26.08 -9.00
C ILE A 58 15.31 -27.61 -9.06
N LEU A 59 15.59 -28.27 -7.93
CA LEU A 59 15.65 -29.72 -7.85
C LEU A 59 14.30 -30.37 -8.22
N PHE A 60 13.19 -29.88 -7.66
CA PHE A 60 11.85 -30.37 -8.01
C PHE A 60 11.51 -30.11 -9.48
N ASN A 61 11.96 -28.99 -10.04
CA ASN A 61 11.76 -28.65 -11.44
C ASN A 61 12.50 -29.63 -12.37
N ILE A 62 13.75 -29.96 -12.04
CA ILE A 62 14.51 -30.98 -12.77
C ILE A 62 13.81 -32.34 -12.66
N ILE A 63 13.44 -32.80 -11.46
CA ILE A 63 12.79 -34.10 -11.26
C ILE A 63 11.46 -34.19 -12.03
N SER A 64 10.63 -33.14 -11.96
CA SER A 64 9.35 -33.09 -12.66
C SER A 64 9.51 -33.11 -14.18
N SER A 65 10.55 -32.46 -14.73
CA SER A 65 10.82 -32.48 -16.17
C SER A 65 11.08 -33.91 -16.71
N PHE A 66 11.68 -34.79 -15.90
CA PHE A 66 11.96 -36.18 -16.27
C PHE A 66 10.68 -37.02 -16.41
N ALA A 67 9.55 -36.54 -15.88
CA ALA A 67 8.26 -37.17 -16.12
C ALA A 67 7.80 -37.04 -17.59
N PHE A 68 8.33 -36.06 -18.35
CA PHE A 68 7.99 -35.85 -19.75
C PHE A 68 8.95 -36.55 -20.72
N SER A 69 10.24 -36.18 -20.73
CA SER A 69 11.24 -36.83 -21.59
C SER A 69 12.67 -36.48 -21.16
N ARG A 70 13.65 -37.37 -21.46
CA ARG A 70 15.07 -37.10 -21.20
C ARG A 70 15.60 -35.85 -21.91
N LYS A 71 15.21 -35.64 -23.17
CA LYS A 71 15.68 -34.50 -23.97
C LYS A 71 15.22 -33.17 -23.35
N PHE A 72 13.95 -33.11 -22.95
CA PHE A 72 13.41 -31.94 -22.26
C PHE A 72 14.10 -31.71 -20.91
N SER A 73 14.35 -32.76 -20.13
CA SER A 73 15.09 -32.64 -18.88
C SER A 73 16.50 -32.11 -19.04
N PHE A 74 17.25 -32.54 -20.06
CA PHE A 74 18.56 -31.98 -20.33
C PHE A 74 18.48 -30.50 -20.68
N SER A 75 17.45 -30.06 -21.42
CA SER A 75 17.22 -28.63 -21.67
C SER A 75 16.92 -27.85 -20.39
N VAL A 76 16.10 -28.39 -19.48
CA VAL A 76 15.80 -27.77 -18.17
C VAL A 76 17.04 -27.69 -17.29
N ILE A 77 17.85 -28.75 -17.24
CA ILE A 77 19.13 -28.75 -16.52
C ILE A 77 20.07 -27.70 -17.10
N ALA A 78 20.23 -27.65 -18.43
CA ALA A 78 21.06 -26.66 -19.09
C ALA A 78 20.60 -25.23 -18.79
N PHE A 79 19.28 -24.97 -18.84
CA PHE A 79 18.69 -23.69 -18.48
C PHE A 79 19.04 -23.28 -17.05
N TRP A 80 18.90 -24.19 -16.08
CA TRP A 80 19.22 -23.90 -14.69
C TRP A 80 20.70 -23.81 -14.41
N LEU A 81 21.59 -24.48 -15.15
CA LEU A 81 23.05 -24.39 -14.94
C LEU A 81 23.67 -23.15 -15.58
N LEU A 82 23.08 -22.65 -16.67
CA LEU A 82 23.63 -21.59 -17.50
C LEU A 82 23.97 -20.30 -16.74
N PRO A 83 23.12 -19.77 -15.82
CA PRO A 83 23.48 -18.59 -15.03
C PRO A 83 24.75 -18.81 -14.19
N GLY A 84 24.86 -19.95 -13.52
CA GLY A 84 26.04 -20.26 -12.71
C GLY A 84 27.30 -20.46 -13.55
N VAL A 85 27.18 -21.08 -14.73
CA VAL A 85 28.32 -21.23 -15.67
C VAL A 85 28.80 -19.88 -16.19
N PHE A 86 27.89 -18.97 -16.54
CA PHE A 86 28.29 -17.62 -16.95
C PHE A 86 28.95 -16.84 -15.81
N SER A 87 28.47 -17.00 -14.58
CA SER A 87 29.07 -16.38 -13.40
C SER A 87 30.51 -16.89 -13.14
N LEU A 88 30.79 -18.17 -13.40
CA LEU A 88 32.16 -18.70 -13.35
C LEU A 88 33.08 -18.06 -14.40
N GLY A 89 32.53 -17.60 -15.53
CA GLY A 89 33.24 -16.84 -16.56
C GLY A 89 33.49 -15.37 -16.21
N GLY A 90 33.08 -14.91 -15.02
CA GLY A 90 33.21 -13.52 -14.58
C GLY A 90 32.09 -12.59 -15.07
N PHE A 91 31.07 -13.13 -15.74
CA PHE A 91 29.91 -12.34 -16.18
C PHE A 91 28.93 -12.14 -15.03
N LYS A 92 28.61 -10.88 -14.72
CA LYS A 92 27.52 -10.55 -13.80
C LYS A 92 26.18 -10.81 -14.48
N VAL A 93 25.57 -11.95 -14.19
CA VAL A 93 24.31 -12.38 -14.82
C VAL A 93 23.09 -11.65 -14.25
N PHE A 94 23.15 -11.30 -12.96
CA PHE A 94 22.01 -10.71 -12.26
C PHE A 94 22.48 -9.73 -11.19
N GLU A 95 21.94 -8.52 -11.24
CA GLU A 95 22.11 -7.51 -10.17
C GLU A 95 20.91 -7.56 -9.23
N PRO A 96 21.14 -7.55 -7.90
CA PRO A 96 20.06 -7.64 -6.95
C PRO A 96 19.14 -6.42 -7.03
N ILE A 97 17.84 -6.67 -7.10
CA ILE A 97 16.80 -5.64 -7.12
C ILE A 97 16.46 -5.31 -5.67
N ILE A 98 17.16 -4.33 -5.12
CA ILE A 98 16.99 -3.83 -3.76
C ILE A 98 16.11 -2.56 -3.81
N PRO A 99 15.13 -2.39 -2.92
CA PRO A 99 14.39 -1.13 -2.84
C PRO A 99 15.31 0.04 -2.50
N GLU A 100 15.13 1.17 -3.18
CA GLU A 100 15.84 2.42 -2.86
C GLU A 100 15.47 2.92 -1.45
N ASP A 101 14.18 2.87 -1.12
CA ASP A 101 13.65 3.17 0.20
C ASP A 101 12.89 1.95 0.78
N TYR A 102 13.32 1.49 1.95
CA TYR A 102 12.57 0.50 2.73
C TYR A 102 11.68 1.21 3.75
N ILE A 103 10.39 1.33 3.43
CA ILE A 103 9.42 2.03 4.28
C ILE A 103 8.78 1.03 5.25
N ILE A 104 8.90 1.34 6.54
CA ILE A 104 8.35 0.55 7.64
C ILE A 104 6.91 1.00 7.88
N GLY A 105 5.94 0.11 7.67
CA GLY A 105 4.53 0.39 7.90
C GLY A 105 3.61 -0.28 6.88
N SER A 106 2.31 -0.04 7.00
CA SER A 106 1.29 -0.47 6.04
C SER A 106 1.35 0.38 4.78
N GLY A 107 1.12 -0.22 3.60
CA GLY A 107 0.81 0.53 2.38
C GLY A 107 1.87 0.53 1.27
N HIS A 108 3.12 0.11 1.54
CA HIS A 108 4.17 0.05 0.52
C HIS A 108 4.51 -1.39 0.16
N LEU A 109 4.24 -1.77 -1.10
CA LEU A 109 4.62 -3.06 -1.63
C LEU A 109 6.13 -3.18 -1.79
N GLY A 110 6.63 -4.41 -1.68
CA GLY A 110 7.95 -4.77 -2.20
C GLY A 110 8.14 -4.32 -3.65
N THR A 111 9.40 -4.14 -4.05
CA THR A 111 9.74 -3.76 -5.44
C THR A 111 9.03 -4.67 -6.44
N SER A 112 8.57 -4.10 -7.56
CA SER A 112 7.89 -4.85 -8.62
C SER A 112 8.75 -6.01 -9.14
N GLY A 113 10.06 -5.80 -9.26
CA GLY A 113 11.03 -6.84 -9.61
C GLY A 113 11.09 -7.97 -8.58
N GLY A 114 11.18 -7.66 -7.28
CA GLY A 114 11.17 -8.68 -6.24
C GLY A 114 9.84 -9.44 -6.15
N ALA A 115 8.72 -8.76 -6.39
CA ALA A 115 7.40 -9.39 -6.45
C ALA A 115 7.29 -10.35 -7.65
N LEU A 116 7.83 -9.97 -8.81
CA LEU A 116 7.90 -10.83 -9.99
C LEU A 116 8.75 -12.08 -9.73
N ILE A 117 9.90 -11.92 -9.07
CA ILE A 117 10.75 -13.07 -8.66
C ILE A 117 9.95 -14.02 -7.79
N ASN A 118 9.27 -13.52 -6.76
CA ASN A 118 8.42 -14.32 -5.90
C ASN A 118 7.33 -15.08 -6.69
N ALA A 119 6.66 -14.39 -7.63
CA ALA A 119 5.63 -15.01 -8.47
C ALA A 119 6.21 -16.10 -9.38
N LEU A 120 7.39 -15.88 -9.98
CA LEU A 120 8.06 -16.87 -10.82
C LEU A 120 8.51 -18.10 -10.02
N VAL A 121 9.05 -17.92 -8.83
CA VAL A 121 9.45 -19.03 -7.95
C VAL A 121 8.22 -19.86 -7.56
N VAL A 122 7.13 -19.21 -7.16
CA VAL A 122 5.86 -19.88 -6.84
C VAL A 122 5.28 -20.61 -8.06
N PHE A 123 5.34 -19.98 -9.25
CA PHE A 123 4.90 -20.59 -10.51
C PHE A 123 5.71 -21.86 -10.83
N VAL A 124 7.05 -21.79 -10.81
CA VAL A 124 7.93 -22.93 -11.10
C VAL A 124 7.72 -24.05 -10.08
N PHE A 125 7.62 -23.71 -8.80
CA PHE A 125 7.33 -24.67 -7.74
C PHE A 125 5.99 -25.37 -7.97
N SER A 126 4.93 -24.59 -8.22
CA SER A 126 3.58 -25.11 -8.47
C SER A 126 3.53 -26.01 -9.70
N TRP A 127 4.13 -25.59 -10.82
CA TRP A 127 4.21 -26.39 -12.04
C TRP A 127 4.90 -27.73 -11.78
N SER A 128 6.01 -27.71 -11.02
CA SER A 128 6.80 -28.90 -10.69
C SER A 128 6.00 -29.86 -9.81
N LEU A 129 5.36 -29.33 -8.78
CA LEU A 129 4.51 -30.09 -7.86
C LEU A 129 3.30 -30.69 -8.57
N ALA A 130 2.59 -29.89 -9.36
CA ALA A 130 1.42 -30.31 -10.13
C ALA A 130 1.79 -31.42 -11.12
N THR A 131 2.90 -31.29 -11.85
CA THR A 131 3.38 -32.33 -12.77
C THR A 131 3.61 -33.66 -12.04
N LEU A 132 4.28 -33.64 -10.90
CA LEU A 132 4.51 -34.84 -10.09
C LEU A 132 3.21 -35.45 -9.57
N CYS A 133 2.29 -34.62 -9.08
CA CYS A 133 0.97 -35.06 -8.60
C CYS A 133 0.13 -35.67 -9.72
N LEU A 134 0.06 -35.03 -10.90
CA LEU A 134 -0.71 -35.48 -12.05
C LEU A 134 -0.21 -36.83 -12.57
N HIS A 135 1.11 -37.06 -12.56
CA HIS A 135 1.72 -38.34 -12.90
C HIS A 135 1.49 -39.41 -11.81
N SER A 136 1.59 -39.03 -10.53
CA SER A 136 1.40 -39.96 -9.40
C SER A 136 -0.04 -40.45 -9.27
N TRP A 137 -1.01 -39.55 -9.42
CA TRP A 137 -2.44 -39.83 -9.21
C TRP A 137 -3.19 -40.30 -10.45
N ARG A 138 -2.53 -40.47 -11.59
CA ARG A 138 -3.18 -40.82 -12.87
C ARG A 138 -4.40 -39.94 -13.15
N ALA A 139 -4.25 -38.63 -12.92
CA ALA A 139 -5.35 -37.69 -12.93
C ALA A 139 -6.09 -37.72 -14.29
N GLY A 140 -7.35 -38.15 -14.30
CA GLY A 140 -8.15 -38.30 -15.52
C GLY A 140 -8.67 -36.98 -16.09
N LYS A 141 -9.36 -37.02 -17.23
CA LYS A 141 -9.94 -35.83 -17.90
C LYS A 141 -10.87 -34.99 -16.99
N LYS A 142 -11.55 -35.61 -16.02
CA LYS A 142 -12.43 -34.92 -15.06
C LYS A 142 -11.70 -33.92 -14.17
N SER A 143 -10.49 -34.27 -13.70
CA SER A 143 -9.69 -33.38 -12.84
C SER A 143 -9.29 -32.08 -13.54
N LYS A 144 -8.97 -32.15 -14.84
CA LYS A 144 -8.70 -30.98 -15.68
C LYS A 144 -9.94 -30.09 -15.79
N ALA A 145 -11.10 -30.66 -16.10
CA ALA A 145 -12.34 -29.90 -16.21
C ALA A 145 -12.72 -29.19 -14.90
N THR A 146 -12.58 -29.86 -13.75
CA THR A 146 -12.80 -29.24 -12.43
C THR A 146 -11.82 -28.09 -12.18
N PHE A 147 -10.54 -28.28 -12.50
CA PHE A 147 -9.55 -27.22 -12.35
C PHE A 147 -9.83 -26.04 -13.29
N ASP A 148 -10.32 -26.29 -14.50
CA ASP A 148 -10.67 -25.25 -15.46
C ASP A 148 -11.78 -24.33 -14.92
N HIS A 149 -12.79 -24.87 -14.22
CA HIS A 149 -13.79 -24.04 -13.55
C HIS A 149 -13.18 -23.15 -12.46
N ILE A 150 -12.29 -23.70 -11.61
CA ILE A 150 -11.59 -22.93 -10.58
C ILE A 150 -10.75 -21.83 -11.23
N TRP A 151 -10.03 -22.15 -12.31
CA TRP A 151 -9.22 -21.21 -13.07
C TRP A 151 -10.04 -20.05 -13.64
N TYR A 152 -11.21 -20.32 -14.23
CA TYR A 152 -12.08 -19.27 -14.76
C TYR A 152 -12.64 -18.36 -13.65
N VAL A 153 -13.07 -18.93 -12.53
CA VAL A 153 -13.52 -18.14 -11.37
C VAL A 153 -12.38 -17.24 -10.86
N PHE A 154 -11.17 -17.76 -10.76
CA PHE A 154 -10.00 -16.98 -10.37
C PHE A 154 -9.64 -15.88 -11.37
N GLY A 155 -9.74 -16.15 -12.66
CA GLY A 155 -9.54 -15.15 -13.71
C GLY A 155 -10.55 -14.00 -13.62
N LEU A 156 -11.82 -14.30 -13.35
CA LEU A 156 -12.86 -13.30 -13.13
C LEU A 156 -12.60 -12.48 -11.85
N SER A 157 -12.19 -13.13 -10.76
CA SER A 157 -11.79 -12.43 -9.54
C SER A 157 -10.60 -11.50 -9.77
N ALA A 158 -9.61 -11.91 -10.55
CA ALA A 158 -8.45 -11.08 -10.88
C ALA A 158 -8.86 -9.83 -11.67
N LEU A 159 -9.82 -9.96 -12.59
CA LEU A 159 -10.39 -8.82 -13.30
C LEU A 159 -11.10 -7.85 -12.35
N ALA A 160 -11.89 -8.36 -11.41
CA ALA A 160 -12.55 -7.52 -10.40
C ALA A 160 -11.54 -6.77 -9.51
N PHE A 161 -10.45 -7.44 -9.11
CA PHE A 161 -9.36 -6.79 -8.37
C PHE A 161 -8.68 -5.68 -9.19
N PHE A 162 -8.42 -5.92 -10.48
CA PHE A 162 -7.83 -4.91 -11.36
C PHE A 162 -8.72 -3.67 -11.50
N VAL A 163 -10.03 -3.84 -11.69
CA VAL A 163 -10.97 -2.72 -11.77
C VAL A 163 -11.06 -1.97 -10.44
N SER A 164 -11.11 -2.69 -9.31
CA SER A 164 -11.10 -2.09 -7.98
C SER A 164 -9.84 -1.24 -7.73
N ASP A 165 -8.69 -1.69 -8.24
CA ASP A 165 -7.41 -0.98 -8.07
C ASP A 165 -7.36 0.36 -8.80
N THR A 166 -7.94 0.44 -10.00
CA THR A 166 -8.06 1.74 -10.70
C THR A 166 -8.89 2.77 -9.93
N GLY A 167 -9.76 2.32 -9.01
CA GLY A 167 -10.50 3.18 -8.10
C GLY A 167 -9.67 3.73 -6.93
N THR A 168 -8.69 2.96 -6.42
CA THR A 168 -7.90 3.35 -5.25
C THR A 168 -6.93 4.51 -5.52
N SER A 169 -6.34 4.57 -6.72
CA SER A 169 -5.49 5.71 -7.11
C SER A 169 -6.26 7.05 -7.13
N ARG A 170 -7.55 7.02 -7.47
CA ARG A 170 -8.40 8.22 -7.44
C ARG A 170 -8.60 8.77 -6.03
N HIS A 171 -8.62 7.91 -5.01
CA HIS A 171 -8.78 8.35 -3.62
C HIS A 171 -7.54 9.10 -3.11
N HIS A 172 -6.33 8.68 -3.52
CA HIS A 172 -5.10 9.42 -3.20
C HIS A 172 -5.05 10.78 -3.90
N GLU A 173 -5.43 10.85 -5.17
CA GLU A 173 -5.48 12.10 -5.92
C GLU A 173 -6.52 13.07 -5.32
N GLN A 174 -7.72 12.57 -5.01
CA GLN A 174 -8.75 13.34 -4.32
C GLN A 174 -8.30 13.82 -2.94
N LEU A 175 -7.61 12.97 -2.16
CA LEU A 175 -7.10 13.36 -0.84
C LEU A 175 -6.09 14.50 -0.95
N THR A 176 -5.13 14.40 -1.88
CA THR A 176 -4.13 15.45 -2.12
C THR A 176 -4.77 16.76 -2.57
N SER A 177 -5.78 16.68 -3.45
CA SER A 177 -6.52 17.86 -3.93
C SER A 177 -7.36 18.52 -2.83
N SER A 178 -8.15 17.75 -2.07
CA SER A 178 -8.95 18.26 -0.95
C SER A 178 -8.06 18.86 0.14
N LYS A 179 -6.93 18.21 0.46
CA LYS A 179 -5.93 18.74 1.40
C LYS A 179 -5.29 20.02 0.90
N GLY A 180 -4.92 20.10 -0.37
CA GLY A 180 -4.36 21.31 -0.97
C GLY A 180 -5.31 22.51 -0.86
N THR A 181 -6.60 22.28 -1.14
CA THR A 181 -7.63 23.32 -1.06
C THR A 181 -7.90 23.76 0.39
N LEU A 182 -7.92 22.80 1.33
CA LEU A 182 -8.03 23.10 2.76
C LEU A 182 -6.85 23.95 3.24
N LEU A 183 -5.62 23.56 2.88
CA LEU A 183 -4.40 24.30 3.26
C LEU A 183 -4.39 25.70 2.68
N GLU A 184 -4.82 25.86 1.42
CA GLU A 184 -4.98 27.17 0.76
C GLU A 184 -5.93 28.06 1.56
N ALA A 185 -7.12 27.56 1.91
CA ALA A 185 -8.11 28.30 2.70
C ALA A 185 -7.58 28.67 4.10
N THR A 186 -6.94 27.73 4.81
CA THR A 186 -6.37 28.00 6.13
C THR A 186 -5.22 29.01 6.07
N ASN A 187 -4.40 28.97 5.02
CA ASN A 187 -3.28 29.91 4.85
C ASN A 187 -3.76 31.33 4.60
N ILE A 188 -4.80 31.52 3.78
CA ILE A 188 -5.42 32.84 3.57
C ILE A 188 -5.95 33.37 4.90
N LEU A 189 -6.69 32.55 5.65
CA LEU A 189 -7.25 32.94 6.95
C LEU A 189 -6.14 33.31 7.95
N THR A 190 -5.09 32.50 8.07
CA THR A 190 -3.94 32.77 8.94
C THR A 190 -3.20 34.05 8.55
N GLY A 191 -3.08 34.32 7.24
CA GLY A 191 -2.53 35.58 6.74
C GLY A 191 -3.32 36.78 7.23
N GLN A 192 -4.65 36.74 7.10
CA GLN A 192 -5.53 37.81 7.57
C GLN A 192 -5.54 37.96 9.10
N LEU A 193 -5.49 36.85 9.84
CA LEU A 193 -5.40 36.88 11.31
C LEU A 193 -4.10 37.51 11.81
N ARG A 194 -2.98 37.41 11.07
CA ARG A 194 -1.75 38.14 11.40
C ARG A 194 -1.95 39.64 11.25
N THR A 195 -2.64 40.06 10.20
CA THR A 195 -2.97 41.47 9.96
C THR A 195 -3.88 42.04 11.05
N VAL A 196 -4.92 41.29 11.45
CA VAL A 196 -5.78 41.68 12.58
C VAL A 196 -4.98 41.85 13.87
N SER A 197 -4.06 40.94 14.17
CA SER A 197 -3.24 41.08 15.37
C SER A 197 -2.31 42.29 15.33
N GLY A 198 -1.85 42.70 14.14
CA GLY A 198 -1.14 43.97 13.98
C GLY A 198 -2.03 45.17 14.32
N PHE A 199 -3.33 45.12 14.01
CA PHE A 199 -4.28 46.17 14.44
C PHE A 199 -4.52 46.16 15.94
N CYS A 200 -4.46 44.99 16.58
CA CYS A 200 -4.61 44.88 18.03
C CYS A 200 -3.45 45.45 18.85
N GLU A 201 -2.35 45.88 18.21
CA GLU A 201 -1.28 46.62 18.87
C GLU A 201 -1.64 48.11 19.07
N ASP A 202 -2.62 48.63 18.33
CA ASP A 202 -3.15 49.98 18.49
C ASP A 202 -4.18 50.02 19.63
N GLU A 203 -3.96 50.88 20.63
CA GLU A 203 -4.83 50.99 21.81
C GLU A 203 -6.27 51.41 21.47
N VAL A 204 -6.47 52.23 20.44
CA VAL A 204 -7.79 52.68 19.99
C VAL A 204 -8.54 51.51 19.35
N PHE A 205 -7.86 50.77 18.45
CA PHE A 205 -8.46 49.60 17.81
C PHE A 205 -8.76 48.49 18.83
N ALA A 206 -7.84 48.22 19.76
CA ALA A 206 -8.02 47.21 20.80
C ALA A 206 -9.18 47.55 21.74
N THR A 207 -9.45 48.83 21.99
CA THR A 207 -10.60 49.28 22.78
C THR A 207 -11.91 49.06 22.02
N ASP A 208 -11.94 49.37 20.73
CA ASP A 208 -13.14 49.26 19.90
C ASP A 208 -13.47 47.82 19.50
N PHE A 209 -12.46 46.96 19.29
CA PHE A 209 -12.58 45.59 18.77
C PHE A 209 -11.95 44.54 19.72
N GLY A 210 -12.02 44.77 21.04
CA GLY A 210 -11.36 43.90 22.03
C GLY A 210 -11.76 42.42 21.95
N ALA A 211 -13.03 42.13 21.63
CA ALA A 211 -13.53 40.78 21.41
C ALA A 211 -12.86 40.09 20.21
N LEU A 212 -12.71 40.80 19.09
CA LEU A 212 -11.99 40.33 17.91
C LEU A 212 -10.51 40.09 18.21
N CYS A 213 -9.86 40.95 18.99
CA CYS A 213 -8.44 40.80 19.33
C CYS A 213 -8.18 39.54 20.17
N VAL A 214 -8.99 39.31 21.20
CA VAL A 214 -8.93 38.08 22.01
C VAL A 214 -9.20 36.85 21.16
N TRP A 215 -10.26 36.87 20.33
CA TRP A 215 -10.58 35.77 19.43
C TRP A 215 -9.47 35.48 18.42
N SER A 216 -8.88 36.51 17.81
CA SER A 216 -7.86 36.37 16.76
C SER A 216 -6.62 35.60 17.24
N ASN A 217 -6.26 35.74 18.52
CA ASN A 217 -5.17 35.01 19.13
C ASN A 217 -5.53 33.54 19.39
N SER A 218 -6.76 33.27 19.87
CA SER A 218 -7.23 31.91 20.12
C SER A 218 -7.42 31.09 18.83
N ILE A 219 -8.02 31.69 17.80
CA ILE A 219 -8.32 30.98 16.55
C ILE A 219 -7.06 30.62 15.75
N LYS A 220 -5.96 31.40 15.86
CA LYS A 220 -4.68 31.06 15.20
C LYS A 220 -4.17 29.68 15.59
N TRP A 221 -4.23 29.33 16.87
CA TRP A 221 -3.80 28.01 17.34
C TRP A 221 -4.68 26.90 16.74
N TYR A 222 -6.00 27.12 16.72
CA TYR A 222 -6.96 26.15 16.18
C TYR A 222 -6.79 25.96 14.66
N VAL A 223 -6.64 27.05 13.89
CA VAL A 223 -6.41 26.99 12.43
C VAL A 223 -5.07 26.33 12.11
N ASN A 224 -4.01 26.62 12.88
CA ASN A 224 -2.72 25.95 12.69
C ASN A 224 -2.83 24.43 12.93
N ARG A 225 -3.60 24.01 13.94
CA ARG A 225 -3.88 22.60 14.24
C ARG A 225 -4.63 21.92 13.09
N ILE A 226 -5.65 22.57 12.52
CA ILE A 226 -6.37 22.09 11.32
C ILE A 226 -5.45 22.00 10.10
N SER A 227 -4.49 22.92 9.97
CA SER A 227 -3.54 22.93 8.86
C SER A 227 -2.42 21.89 8.99
N ASP A 228 -2.25 21.26 10.15
CA ASP A 228 -1.18 20.30 10.37
C ASP A 228 -1.46 18.99 9.62
N SER A 229 -0.55 18.65 8.73
CA SER A 229 -0.60 17.43 7.92
C SER A 229 -0.63 16.12 8.72
N SER A 230 -0.08 16.11 9.94
CA SER A 230 -0.04 14.94 10.83
C SER A 230 -1.40 14.65 11.48
N PHE A 231 -2.26 15.67 11.52
CA PHE A 231 -3.51 15.67 12.26
C PHE A 231 -4.65 14.88 11.60
N PHE A 232 -4.60 14.72 10.28
CA PHE A 232 -5.63 14.00 9.51
C PHE A 232 -5.67 12.49 9.76
N TYR A 233 -4.78 11.98 10.63
CA TYR A 233 -4.68 10.57 11.02
C TYR A 233 -5.29 10.27 12.40
N GLU A 234 -5.60 11.29 13.22
CA GLU A 234 -6.31 11.14 14.49
C GLU A 234 -7.83 11.20 14.26
N GLN A 235 -8.52 10.14 14.71
CA GLN A 235 -9.86 9.79 14.26
C GLN A 235 -11.00 10.44 15.05
N ASP A 236 -10.69 11.16 16.13
CA ASP A 236 -11.63 11.60 17.17
C ASP A 236 -11.82 13.12 17.25
N GLU A 237 -11.45 13.84 16.19
CA GLU A 237 -11.44 15.30 16.17
C GLU A 237 -12.79 15.90 15.71
N GLU A 238 -13.24 16.93 16.43
CA GLU A 238 -14.50 17.62 16.18
C GLU A 238 -14.44 18.48 14.91
N LYS A 239 -15.52 18.48 14.13
CA LYS A 239 -15.61 19.17 12.83
C LYS A 239 -15.52 20.71 12.99
N PRO A 240 -14.71 21.42 12.18
CA PRO A 240 -14.54 22.88 12.28
C PRO A 240 -15.70 23.62 11.59
N THR A 241 -16.85 23.67 12.25
CA THR A 241 -18.01 24.46 11.79
C THR A 241 -17.76 25.95 12.01
N ILE A 242 -18.53 26.81 11.33
CA ILE A 242 -18.51 28.27 11.57
C ILE A 242 -18.69 28.59 13.06
N GLU A 243 -19.69 27.97 13.70
CA GLU A 243 -19.98 28.17 15.13
C GLU A 243 -18.77 27.80 15.99
N LYS A 244 -18.08 26.69 15.68
CA LYS A 244 -16.88 26.29 16.40
C LYS A 244 -15.74 27.27 16.20
N LEU A 245 -15.52 27.73 14.96
CA LEU A 245 -14.49 28.71 14.62
C LEU A 245 -14.72 30.06 15.33
N LEU A 246 -15.98 30.47 15.50
CA LEU A 246 -16.33 31.70 16.22
C LEU A 246 -16.29 31.54 17.75
N SER A 247 -16.48 30.32 18.27
CA SER A 247 -16.51 30.01 19.71
C SER A 247 -15.22 29.42 20.28
N VAL A 248 -14.09 29.49 19.53
CA VAL A 248 -12.79 28.96 20.00
C VAL A 248 -12.33 29.60 21.30
N SER A 249 -12.67 30.87 21.54
CA SER A 249 -12.34 31.56 22.78
C SER A 249 -13.46 31.43 23.80
N SER A 250 -13.18 30.86 24.97
CA SER A 250 -14.14 30.81 26.09
C SER A 250 -14.38 32.18 26.74
N SER A 251 -13.52 33.17 26.46
CA SER A 251 -13.56 34.51 27.06
C SER A 251 -14.49 35.47 26.32
N VAL A 252 -14.98 35.12 25.13
CA VAL A 252 -15.77 36.00 24.26
C VAL A 252 -16.90 35.19 23.61
N THR A 253 -18.07 35.80 23.46
CA THR A 253 -19.21 35.14 22.79
C THR A 253 -19.05 35.16 21.26
N SER A 254 -19.50 34.09 20.58
CA SER A 254 -19.47 34.00 19.11
C SER A 254 -20.19 35.16 18.42
N ASP A 255 -21.26 35.67 19.02
CA ASP A 255 -22.06 36.76 18.48
C ASP A 255 -21.33 38.11 18.54
N GLN A 256 -20.53 38.36 19.58
CA GLN A 256 -19.69 39.55 19.67
C GLN A 256 -18.61 39.53 18.58
N VAL A 257 -17.94 38.39 18.41
CA VAL A 257 -16.93 38.20 17.37
C VAL A 257 -17.54 38.38 15.97
N ALA A 258 -18.70 37.77 15.71
CA ALA A 258 -19.38 37.87 14.41
C ALA A 258 -19.72 39.33 14.06
N ARG A 259 -20.24 40.10 15.04
CA ARG A 259 -20.54 41.53 14.85
C ARG A 259 -19.29 42.36 14.60
N ASP A 260 -18.22 42.12 15.33
CA ASP A 260 -16.95 42.83 15.16
C ASP A 260 -16.35 42.55 13.77
N ILE A 261 -16.42 41.31 13.30
CA ILE A 261 -15.98 40.92 11.95
C ILE A 261 -16.81 41.61 10.88
N GLU A 262 -18.14 41.65 11.03
CA GLU A 262 -19.02 42.33 10.09
C GLU A 262 -18.72 43.83 10.03
N ARG A 263 -18.58 44.48 11.19
CA ARG A 263 -18.22 45.90 11.29
C ARG A 263 -16.86 46.18 10.66
N LEU A 264 -15.88 45.30 10.83
CA LEU A 264 -14.55 45.44 10.25
C LEU A 264 -14.55 45.20 8.73
N ASN A 265 -15.31 44.23 8.24
CA ASN A 265 -15.42 43.95 6.82
C ASN A 265 -16.21 45.03 6.05
N ALA A 266 -17.11 45.77 6.71
CA ALA A 266 -17.83 46.88 6.09
C ALA A 266 -16.90 47.98 5.54
N TYR A 267 -15.70 48.14 6.10
CA TYR A 267 -14.69 49.06 5.57
C TYR A 267 -14.22 48.68 4.16
N CYS A 268 -14.20 47.39 3.82
CA CYS A 268 -13.84 46.91 2.48
C CYS A 268 -14.95 47.13 1.44
N THR A 269 -16.21 47.19 1.88
CA THR A 269 -17.36 47.46 1.01
C THR A 269 -17.46 48.95 0.67
N ASN A 270 -17.11 49.81 1.64
CA ASN A 270 -17.27 51.26 1.50
C ASN A 270 -16.03 51.96 0.89
N ASP A 271 -14.83 51.41 1.08
CA ASP A 271 -13.59 51.96 0.50
C ASP A 271 -12.76 50.86 -0.18
N SER A 272 -12.86 50.80 -1.51
CA SER A 272 -12.22 49.76 -2.34
C SER A 272 -10.68 49.88 -2.42
N LYS A 273 -10.09 50.94 -1.84
CA LYS A 273 -8.64 51.23 -1.90
C LYS A 273 -7.85 50.80 -0.66
N VAL A 274 -8.51 50.25 0.35
CA VAL A 274 -7.84 49.73 1.55
C VAL A 274 -6.97 48.52 1.16
N LYS A 275 -5.65 48.67 1.23
CA LYS A 275 -4.65 47.63 0.86
C LYS A 275 -4.80 46.33 1.66
N THR A 276 -5.44 46.41 2.83
CA THR A 276 -5.69 45.30 3.75
C THR A 276 -6.84 44.39 3.30
N CYS A 277 -7.71 44.86 2.41
CA CYS A 277 -8.86 44.11 1.93
C CYS A 277 -8.42 43.11 0.86
N VAL A 278 -8.65 41.83 1.12
CA VAL A 278 -8.28 40.73 0.22
C VAL A 278 -9.51 40.14 -0.45
N GLU A 279 -9.39 39.93 -1.75
CA GLU A 279 -10.38 39.20 -2.55
C GLU A 279 -10.14 37.70 -2.40
N ILE A 280 -11.21 36.95 -2.15
CA ILE A 280 -11.13 35.50 -1.97
C ILE A 280 -11.30 34.81 -3.33
N PRO A 281 -10.41 33.88 -3.71
CA PRO A 281 -10.60 33.09 -4.93
C PRO A 281 -11.97 32.44 -5.00
N ILE A 282 -12.58 32.44 -6.19
CA ILE A 282 -13.97 32.00 -6.41
C ILE A 282 -14.19 30.57 -5.91
N HIS A 283 -13.20 29.68 -6.06
CA HIS A 283 -13.30 28.28 -5.61
C HIS A 283 -13.31 28.11 -4.10
N LEU A 284 -12.86 29.11 -3.34
CA LEU A 284 -12.81 29.13 -1.88
C LEU A 284 -13.93 29.95 -1.25
N ASN A 285 -14.57 30.85 -2.02
CA ASN A 285 -15.60 31.72 -1.52
C ASN A 285 -16.96 31.00 -1.48
N GLN A 286 -17.35 30.54 -0.29
CA GLN A 286 -18.63 29.88 -0.04
C GLN A 286 -19.50 30.64 0.96
N ASP A 287 -19.35 31.97 1.00
CA ASP A 287 -20.11 32.83 1.90
C ASP A 287 -21.63 32.55 1.75
N PRO A 288 -22.35 32.17 2.83
CA PRO A 288 -23.80 31.98 2.79
C PRO A 288 -24.56 33.20 2.25
N ALA A 289 -23.98 34.40 2.41
CA ALA A 289 -24.52 35.66 1.91
C ALA A 289 -24.52 35.76 0.36
N LEU A 290 -23.68 34.98 -0.34
CA LEU A 290 -23.70 34.89 -1.82
C LEU A 290 -25.05 34.35 -2.32
N SER A 291 -25.57 33.31 -1.66
CA SER A 291 -26.86 32.70 -2.02
C SER A 291 -28.04 33.66 -1.81
N LYS A 292 -27.88 34.62 -0.89
CA LYS A 292 -28.86 35.66 -0.56
C LYS A 292 -28.70 36.92 -1.41
N GLY A 293 -27.65 37.00 -2.23
CA GLY A 293 -27.34 38.16 -3.07
C GLY A 293 -26.87 39.40 -2.31
N THR A 294 -26.57 39.28 -1.01
CA THR A 294 -26.12 40.40 -0.17
C THR A 294 -24.63 40.69 -0.31
N VAL A 295 -23.88 39.76 -0.92
CA VAL A 295 -22.43 39.82 -1.12
C VAL A 295 -22.14 39.34 -2.56
N SER A 296 -21.16 39.97 -3.22
CA SER A 296 -20.72 39.61 -4.58
C SER A 296 -19.59 38.57 -4.55
N ILE A 297 -19.40 37.83 -5.65
CA ILE A 297 -18.31 36.86 -5.84
C ILE A 297 -16.94 37.53 -5.69
N TYR A 298 -16.84 38.82 -6.05
CA TYR A 298 -15.63 39.63 -5.99
C TYR A 298 -15.52 40.48 -4.70
N SER A 299 -16.27 40.11 -3.66
CA SER A 299 -16.23 40.87 -2.40
C SER A 299 -14.87 40.72 -1.73
N LYS A 300 -14.40 41.83 -1.15
CA LYS A 300 -13.15 41.87 -0.41
C LYS A 300 -13.41 41.86 1.09
N TYR A 301 -12.53 41.23 1.83
CA TYR A 301 -12.66 41.04 3.28
C TYR A 301 -11.34 41.39 3.97
N ILE A 302 -11.44 41.88 5.21
CA ILE A 302 -10.31 41.91 6.14
C ILE A 302 -10.24 40.57 6.87
N VAL A 303 -11.40 40.06 7.32
CA VAL A 303 -11.50 38.76 8.00
C VAL A 303 -12.50 37.88 7.23
N PRO A 304 -12.01 37.03 6.30
CA PRO A 304 -12.86 36.23 5.41
C PRO A 304 -13.39 34.95 6.08
N ILE A 305 -13.71 34.97 7.38
CA ILE A 305 -14.15 33.76 8.10
C ILE A 305 -15.48 33.23 7.54
N ASN A 306 -16.44 34.11 7.23
CA ASN A 306 -17.75 33.71 6.71
C ASN A 306 -17.65 33.13 5.29
N ALA A 307 -16.70 33.63 4.49
CA ALA A 307 -16.43 33.15 3.15
C ALA A 307 -15.66 31.82 3.14
N LEU A 308 -14.68 31.65 4.02
CA LEU A 308 -13.77 30.49 4.03
C LEU A 308 -14.25 29.34 4.92
N ALA A 309 -14.99 29.60 5.99
CA ALA A 309 -15.37 28.56 6.94
C ALA A 309 -16.21 27.43 6.34
N PRO A 310 -17.20 27.66 5.45
CA PRO A 310 -17.90 26.56 4.76
C PRO A 310 -16.95 25.72 3.89
N THR A 311 -15.99 26.37 3.23
CA THR A 311 -14.96 25.70 2.43
C THR A 311 -14.05 24.84 3.31
N ILE A 312 -13.56 25.40 4.42
CA ILE A 312 -12.76 24.68 5.42
C ILE A 312 -13.54 23.48 5.96
N GLU A 313 -14.80 23.68 6.34
CA GLU A 313 -15.68 22.64 6.87
C GLU A 313 -15.90 21.49 5.88
N ARG A 314 -16.18 21.83 4.62
CA ARG A 314 -16.39 20.85 3.54
C ARG A 314 -15.14 20.04 3.27
N TYR A 315 -14.03 20.73 2.99
CA TYR A 315 -12.77 20.06 2.63
C TYR A 315 -12.13 19.34 3.81
N TRP A 316 -12.37 19.78 5.05
CA TRP A 316 -12.04 19.02 6.25
C TRP A 316 -12.75 17.67 6.25
N THR A 317 -14.08 17.69 6.10
CA THR A 317 -14.91 16.49 6.12
C THR A 317 -14.51 15.53 4.99
N GLU A 318 -14.25 16.05 3.80
CA GLU A 318 -13.76 15.26 2.67
C GLU A 318 -12.39 14.66 2.95
N THR A 319 -11.45 15.44 3.48
CA THR A 319 -10.08 14.99 3.79
C THR A 319 -10.09 13.89 4.84
N VAL A 320 -10.88 14.02 5.92
CA VAL A 320 -11.02 12.97 6.95
C VAL A 320 -11.70 11.71 6.39
N LYS A 321 -12.70 11.86 5.52
CA LYS A 321 -13.37 10.72 4.87
C LYS A 321 -12.43 9.99 3.90
N LEU A 322 -11.66 10.75 3.11
CA LEU A 322 -10.70 10.21 2.15
C LEU A 322 -9.49 9.61 2.84
N SER A 323 -9.01 10.19 3.94
CA SER A 323 -7.90 9.64 4.73
C SER A 323 -8.27 8.28 5.32
N ARG A 324 -9.52 8.11 5.80
CA ARG A 324 -10.04 6.80 6.23
C ARG A 324 -10.02 5.78 5.09
N LYS A 325 -10.51 6.15 3.91
CA LYS A 325 -10.51 5.26 2.74
C LYS A 325 -9.11 4.88 2.28
N VAL A 326 -8.17 5.83 2.31
CA VAL A 326 -6.76 5.58 2.00
C VAL A 326 -6.15 4.64 3.03
N LYS A 327 -6.38 4.86 4.33
CA LYS A 327 -5.90 3.99 5.42
C LYS A 327 -6.47 2.57 5.33
N GLU A 328 -7.76 2.42 5.04
CA GLU A 328 -8.38 1.11 4.76
C GLU A 328 -7.78 0.45 3.51
N SER A 329 -7.41 1.26 2.51
CA SER A 329 -6.73 0.82 1.30
C SER A 329 -5.25 0.47 1.52
N GLU A 330 -4.58 0.87 2.60
CA GLU A 330 -3.16 0.56 2.82
C GLU A 330 -2.90 -0.94 3.03
N MET A 331 -3.87 -1.70 3.54
CA MET A 331 -3.75 -3.17 3.65
C MET A 331 -4.12 -3.89 2.34
N ALA A 332 -4.80 -3.22 1.41
CA ALA A 332 -5.25 -3.82 0.17
C ALA A 332 -4.08 -4.24 -0.75
N PRO A 333 -2.98 -3.47 -0.90
CA PRO A 333 -1.81 -3.89 -1.67
C PRO A 333 -1.25 -5.25 -1.23
N HIS A 334 -1.06 -5.48 0.07
CA HIS A 334 -0.48 -6.73 0.55
C HIS A 334 -1.42 -7.93 0.36
N LYS A 335 -2.74 -7.73 0.53
CA LYS A 335 -3.75 -8.75 0.20
C LYS A 335 -3.77 -9.06 -1.31
N ARG A 336 -3.58 -8.05 -2.16
CA ARG A 336 -3.43 -8.23 -3.62
C ARG A 336 -2.17 -9.00 -3.98
N TRP A 337 -1.04 -8.70 -3.32
CA TRP A 337 0.19 -9.47 -3.51
C TRP A 337 -0.01 -10.96 -3.21
N MET A 338 -0.69 -11.29 -2.10
CA MET A 338 -1.06 -12.69 -1.80
C MET A 338 -1.97 -13.29 -2.88
N PHE A 339 -2.95 -12.54 -3.36
CA PHE A 339 -3.83 -12.98 -4.45
C PHE A 339 -3.02 -13.29 -5.72
N PHE A 340 -2.04 -12.45 -6.08
CA PHE A 340 -1.16 -12.71 -7.23
C PHE A 340 -0.25 -13.91 -7.01
N MET A 341 0.25 -14.15 -5.79
CA MET A 341 1.02 -15.37 -5.49
C MET A 341 0.15 -16.62 -5.67
N LEU A 342 -1.10 -16.58 -5.22
CA LEU A 342 -2.04 -17.68 -5.41
C LEU A 342 -2.41 -17.86 -6.88
N LEU A 343 -2.59 -16.76 -7.62
CA LEU A 343 -2.81 -16.81 -9.07
C LEU A 343 -1.61 -17.44 -9.78
N ALA A 344 -0.37 -17.05 -9.45
CA ALA A 344 0.85 -17.65 -10.00
C ALA A 344 0.92 -19.16 -9.71
N PHE A 345 0.52 -19.57 -8.50
CA PHE A 345 0.39 -20.98 -8.16
C PHE A 345 -0.64 -21.70 -9.06
N LEU A 346 -1.83 -21.12 -9.28
CA LEU A 346 -2.85 -21.70 -10.17
C LEU A 346 -2.38 -21.75 -11.63
N VAL A 347 -1.69 -20.72 -12.12
CA VAL A 347 -1.08 -20.71 -13.46
C VAL A 347 -0.13 -21.90 -13.60
N GLY A 348 0.70 -22.18 -12.59
CA GLY A 348 1.60 -23.34 -12.58
C GLY A 348 0.86 -24.67 -12.79
N ILE A 349 -0.27 -24.87 -12.10
CA ILE A 349 -1.11 -26.07 -12.25
C ILE A 349 -1.71 -26.13 -13.67
N LYS A 350 -2.21 -25.01 -14.20
CA LYS A 350 -2.78 -24.93 -15.56
C LYS A 350 -1.75 -25.31 -16.62
N VAL A 351 -0.55 -24.75 -16.50
CA VAL A 351 0.56 -25.03 -17.40
C VAL A 351 0.97 -26.50 -17.29
N ALA A 352 1.07 -27.07 -16.09
CA ALA A 352 1.40 -28.49 -15.91
C ALA A 352 0.40 -29.43 -16.61
N ASN A 353 -0.91 -29.15 -16.49
CA ASN A 353 -1.95 -29.88 -17.21
C ASN A 353 -1.78 -29.81 -18.74
N SER A 354 -1.42 -28.63 -19.25
CA SER A 354 -1.21 -28.39 -20.68
C SER A 354 0.09 -29.05 -21.18
N SER A 355 1.17 -28.97 -20.40
CA SER A 355 2.44 -29.67 -20.69
C SER A 355 2.23 -31.18 -20.81
N ARG A 356 1.42 -31.77 -19.92
CA ARG A 356 1.10 -33.20 -19.97
C ARG A 356 0.44 -33.61 -21.30
N GLU A 357 -0.45 -32.79 -21.84
CA GLU A 357 -1.10 -33.09 -23.12
C GLU A 357 -0.12 -32.96 -24.29
N LEU A 358 0.75 -31.95 -24.27
CA LEU A 358 1.78 -31.74 -25.29
C LEU A 358 2.76 -32.93 -25.38
N PHE A 359 3.14 -33.52 -24.25
CA PHE A 359 4.11 -34.63 -24.19
C PHE A 359 3.47 -36.03 -24.17
N SER A 360 2.13 -36.15 -24.03
CA SER A 360 1.41 -37.44 -23.97
C SER A 360 1.41 -38.23 -25.30
N THR A 361 1.75 -37.60 -26.42
CA THR A 361 1.57 -38.18 -27.76
C THR A 361 2.73 -39.03 -28.27
N LYS A 362 3.90 -39.10 -27.60
CA LYS A 362 5.11 -39.66 -28.23
C LYS A 362 5.77 -40.93 -27.68
N ASP A 363 5.60 -41.37 -26.43
CA ASP A 363 6.22 -42.65 -26.00
C ASP A 363 5.62 -43.21 -24.70
N LYS A 364 4.87 -44.32 -24.78
CA LYS A 364 4.11 -44.88 -23.64
C LYS A 364 4.78 -46.03 -22.89
N SER A 365 5.89 -46.60 -23.35
CA SER A 365 6.37 -47.90 -22.82
C SER A 365 7.56 -47.84 -21.86
N VAL A 366 8.50 -46.89 -21.98
CA VAL A 366 9.79 -46.97 -21.24
C VAL A 366 9.89 -46.03 -20.02
N TYR A 367 9.17 -44.91 -20.00
CA TYR A 367 9.31 -43.85 -18.97
C TYR A 367 8.51 -44.10 -17.68
N ARG A 368 7.70 -45.16 -17.66
CA ARG A 368 6.74 -45.50 -16.60
C ARG A 368 7.39 -46.05 -15.32
N SER A 369 8.65 -46.49 -15.38
CA SER A 369 9.37 -47.13 -14.27
C SER A 369 10.11 -46.10 -13.40
N SER A 370 11.00 -45.29 -13.98
CA SER A 370 11.85 -44.36 -13.20
C SER A 370 11.07 -43.21 -12.56
N ALA A 371 10.05 -42.67 -13.24
CA ALA A 371 9.22 -41.61 -12.69
C ALA A 371 8.33 -42.12 -11.54
N VAL A 372 7.83 -43.35 -11.61
CA VAL A 372 7.02 -43.99 -10.56
C VAL A 372 7.87 -44.34 -9.33
N THR A 373 9.13 -44.75 -9.53
CA THR A 373 10.07 -45.00 -8.42
C THR A 373 10.47 -43.69 -7.73
N ALA A 374 10.75 -42.62 -8.50
CA ALA A 374 11.04 -41.31 -7.95
C ALA A 374 9.82 -40.70 -7.22
N THR A 375 8.61 -40.78 -7.78
CA THR A 375 7.39 -40.29 -7.12
C THR A 375 6.97 -41.12 -5.92
N LYS A 376 7.16 -42.45 -5.91
CA LYS A 376 6.96 -43.25 -4.68
C LYS A 376 7.91 -42.83 -3.57
N CYS A 377 9.18 -42.57 -3.90
CA CYS A 377 10.16 -42.10 -2.92
C CYS A 377 9.76 -40.72 -2.37
N ILE A 378 9.41 -39.78 -3.26
CA ILE A 378 9.03 -38.40 -2.89
C ILE A 378 7.68 -38.35 -2.15
N CYS A 379 6.65 -39.09 -2.53
CA CYS A 379 5.36 -39.11 -1.80
C CYS A 379 5.50 -39.74 -0.40
N THR A 380 6.40 -40.72 -0.24
CA THR A 380 6.66 -41.34 1.07
C THR A 380 7.46 -40.39 1.95
N TYR A 381 8.43 -39.68 1.37
CA TYR A 381 9.21 -38.67 2.08
C TYR A 381 8.39 -37.41 2.40
N SER A 382 7.53 -36.96 1.47
CA SER A 382 6.69 -35.77 1.65
C SER A 382 5.60 -36.01 2.69
N LYS A 383 4.99 -37.20 2.75
CA LYS A 383 4.10 -37.58 3.86
C LYS A 383 4.82 -37.54 5.21
N LYS A 384 6.04 -38.11 5.29
CA LYS A 384 6.85 -38.07 6.53
C LYS A 384 7.24 -36.64 6.90
N LEU A 385 7.60 -35.82 5.91
CA LEU A 385 8.00 -34.42 6.12
C LEU A 385 6.81 -33.56 6.55
N TRP A 386 5.63 -33.69 5.91
CA TRP A 386 4.40 -33.01 6.30
C TRP A 386 3.91 -33.43 7.68
N CYS A 387 3.96 -34.73 8.01
CA CYS A 387 3.64 -35.20 9.37
C CYS A 387 4.60 -34.62 10.41
N ARG A 388 5.90 -34.51 10.10
CA ARG A 388 6.88 -33.86 10.99
C ARG A 388 6.71 -32.35 11.09
N LEU A 389 6.41 -31.67 9.98
CA LEU A 389 6.14 -30.23 9.96
C LEU A 389 4.87 -29.89 10.73
N MET A 390 3.78 -30.63 10.54
CA MET A 390 2.54 -30.46 11.32
C MET A 390 2.75 -30.76 12.82
N TYR A 391 3.59 -31.75 13.15
CA TYR A 391 3.96 -32.04 14.54
C TYR A 391 4.84 -30.95 15.16
N CYS A 392 5.75 -30.33 14.40
CA CYS A 392 6.57 -29.20 14.84
C CYS A 392 5.75 -27.91 14.97
N ILE A 393 4.81 -27.65 14.05
CA ILE A 393 3.90 -26.51 14.09
C ILE A 393 2.94 -26.63 15.29
N GLY A 394 2.48 -27.84 15.62
CA GLY A 394 1.67 -28.09 16.83
C GLY A 394 2.43 -27.98 18.15
N LYS A 395 3.76 -27.81 18.12
CA LYS A 395 4.63 -27.63 19.30
C LYS A 395 5.20 -26.21 19.42
N LEU A 396 4.85 -25.29 18.53
CA LEU A 396 5.19 -23.89 18.72
C LEU A 396 4.46 -23.39 19.98
N PRO A 397 5.19 -22.83 20.97
CA PRO A 397 4.54 -22.27 22.15
C PRO A 397 3.64 -21.13 21.71
N VAL A 398 2.33 -21.33 21.85
CA VAL A 398 1.36 -20.24 21.78
C VAL A 398 1.71 -19.33 22.94
N HIS A 399 2.29 -18.17 22.64
CA HIS A 399 2.40 -17.09 23.61
C HIS A 399 0.97 -16.73 24.01
N LYS A 400 0.54 -17.20 25.18
CA LYS A 400 -0.64 -16.66 25.83
C LYS A 400 -0.22 -15.31 26.36
N ASP A 401 -0.81 -14.26 25.78
CA ASP A 401 -0.77 -12.94 26.39
C ASP A 401 -1.43 -13.05 27.76
N SER A 402 -0.63 -12.75 28.79
CA SER A 402 -1.10 -12.52 30.15
C SER A 402 -1.93 -11.23 30.13
N ALA A 403 -3.19 -11.35 30.52
CA ALA A 403 -3.99 -10.22 30.99
C ALA A 403 -3.43 -9.65 32.29
#